data_AF-A0A968TKK1-F1
#
_entry.id   AF-A0A968TKK1-F1
#
_cell.length_a   1.000
_cell.length_b   1.000
_cell.length_c   1.000
_cell.angle_alpha   90.00
_cell.angle_beta   90.00
_cell.angle_gamma   90.00
#
_symmetry.space_group_name_H-M   'P 1'
#
loop_
_entity.id
_entity.type
_entity.pdbx_description
1 polymer ?
#
loop_
_entity_poly.entity_id
_entity_poly.type
_entity_poly.pdbx_seq_one_letter_code
_entity_poly.pdbx_strand_id
1 'polypeptide(L)'
;MHRAARCVMLFLMLAFQFGPALVWANPTGGQVVAGDATITEQGSVLTIQQGSDKAVINWQDFSIANGELTKFLQPSADAMALNKVLGGDISRIYGTLEANGGIILLNPNGIMIGPGGMVNVHNFIGSTLDVNADEFMAGQDLTFMGDSQAGISNMGRIDASQDVMLFARKIENSGTINAGGEAALAAPGGAGSEILLAKAGDDRVKVKVGTMDGEKLDGDAIRNSGEIQAAMVTMKATGSVYATAVNNTGVVRAQGVDMSGGRVTTDAGRRGHRNSGVITARKSDGSGGRSRVGGGSNANKDATVYNSGTLDAAGTAAGTIGGKVEVTGDRVALTDAAVVDVSGDAGGGEALIGGSFQGKTDPEVQNASRTYVGADVEIKADAITSGDGGTAVVWSDEGTQFYGTASARGGAQSGDGGLVEVSGRDYLDFQGTVVTLAPNGAAGRLLLDPTNGEINDDAADANVSGATPFSPTAAGTVLTWSTILTNLGLGNVEFTTAAGFDNLQAGDTHHHRKP
;
A
#
# COMPACT_ATOMS: atom_id res chain seq x y z
N MET A 1 34.49 92.82 21.53
CA MET A 1 34.91 91.42 21.79
C MET A 1 33.88 90.48 21.17
N HIS A 2 34.37 89.58 20.32
CA HIS A 2 33.81 88.37 19.70
C HIS A 2 32.34 87.96 19.94
N ARG A 3 31.60 87.70 18.82
CA ARG A 3 31.12 86.38 18.31
C ARG A 3 29.89 85.84 19.08
N ALA A 4 28.90 85.15 18.52
CA ALA A 4 28.50 84.71 17.17
C ALA A 4 27.14 83.99 17.33
N ALA A 5 26.35 83.88 16.24
CA ALA A 5 25.58 82.70 15.77
C ALA A 5 24.57 82.00 16.74
N ARG A 6 23.40 81.48 16.36
CA ARG A 6 22.88 80.98 15.07
C ARG A 6 21.38 80.69 15.24
N CYS A 7 20.58 80.95 14.21
CA CYS A 7 19.27 80.33 13.98
C CYS A 7 19.38 78.81 13.91
N VAL A 8 18.41 78.07 14.47
CA VAL A 8 17.92 76.81 13.88
C VAL A 8 16.40 76.73 14.08
N MET A 9 15.71 76.69 12.94
CA MET A 9 14.32 76.30 12.71
C MET A 9 14.36 74.83 12.26
N LEU A 10 13.49 73.93 12.75
CA LEU A 10 12.76 72.94 11.93
C LEU A 10 11.91 71.94 12.74
N PHE A 11 10.64 71.83 12.31
CA PHE A 11 9.81 70.63 12.12
C PHE A 11 9.81 69.50 13.17
N LEU A 12 8.70 69.43 13.92
CA LEU A 12 8.24 68.19 14.54
C LEU A 12 7.56 67.33 13.45
N MET A 13 8.26 66.29 12.97
CA MET A 13 7.70 65.24 12.11
C MET A 13 6.74 64.36 12.92
N LEU A 14 5.50 64.23 12.46
CA LEU A 14 4.56 63.20 12.89
C LEU A 14 5.11 61.85 12.38
N ALA A 15 5.70 61.05 13.26
CA ALA A 15 6.07 59.68 12.96
C ALA A 15 4.81 58.81 12.97
N PHE A 16 4.23 58.57 11.78
CA PHE A 16 3.24 57.53 11.59
C PHE A 16 3.96 56.19 11.74
N GLN A 17 3.78 55.51 12.88
CA GLN A 17 4.27 54.16 13.08
C GLN A 17 3.47 53.21 12.20
N PHE A 18 3.94 52.98 10.97
CA PHE A 18 3.66 51.75 10.25
C PHE A 18 4.38 50.61 10.98
N GLY A 19 3.67 49.95 11.89
CA GLY A 19 4.09 48.60 12.29
C GLY A 19 4.08 47.71 11.04
N PRO A 20 5.02 46.76 10.90
CA PRO A 20 4.93 45.79 9.81
C PRO A 20 3.60 45.06 9.96
N ALA A 21 2.73 45.20 8.96
CA ALA A 21 1.62 44.28 8.83
C ALA A 21 2.26 42.89 8.71
N LEU A 22 1.91 41.99 9.62
CA LEU A 22 2.21 40.58 9.47
C LEU A 22 1.59 40.19 8.13
N VAL A 23 2.42 39.87 7.14
CA VAL A 23 1.96 39.39 5.84
C VAL A 23 1.41 37.99 6.10
N TRP A 24 0.08 37.92 6.16
CA TRP A 24 -0.72 36.71 6.22
C TRP A 24 -0.59 36.03 4.85
N ALA A 25 -0.25 34.73 4.84
CA ALA A 25 0.31 34.04 3.68
C ALA A 25 -0.71 33.05 3.08
N ASN A 26 -1.82 33.60 2.58
CA ASN A 26 -2.62 32.91 1.57
C ASN A 26 -1.84 32.86 0.24
N PRO A 27 -2.27 32.04 -0.74
CA PRO A 27 -1.61 31.98 -2.05
C PRO A 27 -1.48 33.37 -2.69
N THR A 28 -0.33 33.65 -3.31
CA THR A 28 -0.02 34.97 -3.89
C THR A 28 0.41 34.88 -5.35
N GLY A 29 0.21 35.99 -6.07
CA GLY A 29 0.59 36.08 -7.49
C GLY A 29 -0.28 35.25 -8.43
N GLY A 30 -1.52 34.96 -8.03
CA GLY A 30 -2.47 34.18 -8.83
C GLY A 30 -2.81 34.85 -10.15
N GLN A 31 -2.62 34.14 -11.26
CA GLN A 31 -2.99 34.55 -12.61
C GLN A 31 -3.79 33.45 -13.29
N VAL A 32 -5.04 33.74 -13.64
CA VAL A 32 -5.89 32.84 -14.42
C VAL A 32 -5.41 32.85 -15.87
N VAL A 33 -5.01 31.69 -16.39
CA VAL A 33 -4.43 31.55 -17.74
C VAL A 33 -5.33 30.75 -18.70
N ALA A 34 -6.29 29.99 -18.17
CA ALA A 34 -7.34 29.33 -18.96
C ALA A 34 -8.60 29.10 -18.11
N GLY A 35 -9.76 29.05 -18.77
CA GLY A 35 -11.07 28.98 -18.11
C GLY A 35 -11.52 30.34 -17.57
N ASP A 36 -12.56 30.31 -16.73
CA ASP A 36 -13.14 31.48 -16.07
C ASP A 36 -13.01 31.33 -14.56
N ALA A 37 -12.25 32.23 -13.94
CA ALA A 37 -12.11 32.31 -12.49
C ALA A 37 -11.78 33.73 -12.05
N THR A 38 -12.21 34.09 -10.84
CA THR A 38 -11.87 35.35 -10.19
C THR A 38 -11.28 35.08 -8.82
N ILE A 39 -10.22 35.81 -8.47
CA ILE A 39 -9.48 35.63 -7.22
C ILE A 39 -9.72 36.87 -6.37
N THR A 40 -10.26 36.70 -5.17
CA THR A 40 -10.56 37.79 -4.24
C THR A 40 -10.04 37.45 -2.85
N GLU A 41 -9.22 38.33 -2.29
CA GLU A 41 -8.69 38.19 -0.94
C GLU A 41 -9.41 39.16 0.01
N GLN A 42 -9.88 38.65 1.15
CA GLN A 42 -10.51 39.45 2.19
C GLN A 42 -10.06 38.96 3.59
N GLY A 43 -9.13 39.70 4.20
CA GLY A 43 -8.58 39.33 5.50
C GLY A 43 -7.79 38.02 5.39
N SER A 44 -8.13 37.02 6.22
CA SER A 44 -7.48 35.70 6.20
C SER A 44 -8.10 34.72 5.21
N VAL A 45 -9.04 35.16 4.36
CA VAL A 45 -9.75 34.31 3.41
C VAL A 45 -9.42 34.71 1.97
N LEU A 46 -8.87 33.78 1.20
CA LEU A 46 -8.74 33.87 -0.26
C LEU A 46 -9.86 33.06 -0.91
N THR A 47 -10.71 33.71 -1.71
CA THR A 47 -11.79 33.05 -2.44
C THR A 47 -11.49 33.05 -3.94
N ILE A 48 -11.56 31.87 -4.54
CA ILE A 48 -11.48 31.66 -5.99
C ILE A 48 -12.88 31.25 -6.47
N GLN A 49 -13.58 32.17 -7.13
CA GLN A 49 -14.86 31.88 -7.77
C GLN A 49 -14.59 31.46 -9.21
N GLN A 50 -14.74 30.16 -9.48
CA GLN A 50 -14.59 29.56 -10.81
C GLN A 50 -15.96 29.47 -11.48
N GLY A 51 -16.06 29.97 -12.71
CA GLY A 51 -17.29 29.97 -13.52
C GLY A 51 -17.35 28.87 -14.58
N SER A 52 -16.21 28.29 -14.97
CA SER A 52 -16.11 27.20 -15.95
C SER A 52 -15.85 25.84 -15.31
N ASP A 53 -16.15 24.74 -16.00
CA ASP A 53 -15.88 23.37 -15.49
C ASP A 53 -14.39 23.11 -15.24
N LYS A 54 -13.50 23.77 -15.98
CA LYS A 54 -12.05 23.71 -15.79
C LYS A 54 -11.44 25.10 -15.81
N ALA A 55 -10.48 25.33 -14.93
CA ALA A 55 -9.66 26.54 -14.91
C ALA A 55 -8.20 26.21 -14.61
N VAL A 56 -7.28 26.98 -15.19
CA VAL A 56 -5.85 26.90 -14.92
C VAL A 56 -5.38 28.23 -14.32
N ILE A 57 -4.75 28.14 -13.16
CA ILE A 57 -4.26 29.29 -12.41
C ILE A 57 -2.78 29.07 -12.11
N ASN A 58 -1.95 29.99 -12.57
CA ASN A 58 -0.54 30.05 -12.19
C ASN A 58 -0.41 30.86 -10.90
N TRP A 59 0.46 30.43 -9.99
CA TRP A 59 0.72 31.05 -8.71
C TRP A 59 2.21 31.30 -8.53
N GLN A 60 2.56 32.40 -7.87
CA GLN A 60 3.95 32.62 -7.47
C GLN A 60 4.27 31.89 -6.17
N ASP A 61 3.34 31.86 -5.23
CA ASP A 61 3.37 30.98 -4.06
C ASP A 61 1.95 30.45 -3.81
N PHE A 62 1.87 29.19 -3.40
CA PHE A 62 0.62 28.57 -2.93
C PHE A 62 0.87 27.97 -1.56
N SER A 63 0.87 28.83 -0.56
CA SER A 63 0.89 28.46 0.87
C SER A 63 -0.37 28.99 1.55
N ILE A 64 -0.74 28.38 2.68
CA ILE A 64 -1.91 28.76 3.49
C ILE A 64 -1.46 28.71 4.94
N ALA A 65 -1.33 29.85 5.61
CA ALA A 65 -0.87 29.88 6.99
C ALA A 65 -1.94 29.40 7.96
N ASN A 66 -1.54 29.11 9.21
CA ASN A 66 -2.46 28.70 10.25
C ASN A 66 -3.54 29.80 10.49
N GLY A 67 -4.81 29.40 10.52
CA GLY A 67 -5.95 30.32 10.67
C GLY A 67 -6.41 30.99 9.37
N GLU A 68 -5.77 30.69 8.24
CA GLU A 68 -6.20 31.15 6.92
C GLU A 68 -6.99 30.09 6.15
N LEU A 69 -7.81 30.56 5.22
CA LEU A 69 -8.67 29.75 4.37
C LEU A 69 -8.48 30.15 2.91
N THR A 70 -8.09 29.20 2.08
CA THR A 70 -8.24 29.30 0.62
C THR A 70 -9.43 28.48 0.18
N LYS A 71 -10.43 29.12 -0.43
CA LYS A 71 -11.70 28.51 -0.80
C LYS A 71 -11.98 28.62 -2.29
N PHE A 72 -12.17 27.48 -2.94
CA PHE A 72 -12.62 27.39 -4.33
C PHE A 72 -14.13 27.17 -4.37
N LEU A 73 -14.84 28.08 -5.05
CA LEU A 73 -16.26 27.97 -5.37
C LEU A 73 -16.38 27.61 -6.85
N GLN A 74 -16.65 26.35 -7.14
CA GLN A 74 -16.68 25.80 -8.50
C GLN A 74 -18.13 25.48 -8.94
N PRO A 75 -18.41 25.39 -10.25
CA PRO A 75 -19.79 25.21 -10.75
C PRO A 75 -20.45 23.89 -10.33
N SER A 76 -19.67 22.84 -10.11
CA SER A 76 -20.15 21.51 -9.71
C SER A 76 -19.05 20.73 -8.97
N ALA A 77 -19.38 19.54 -8.48
CA ALA A 77 -18.40 18.63 -7.89
C ALA A 77 -17.41 18.06 -8.93
N ASP A 78 -17.85 17.91 -10.18
CA ASP A 78 -17.03 17.43 -11.30
C ASP A 78 -16.07 18.49 -11.86
N ALA A 79 -16.24 19.76 -11.47
CA ALA A 79 -15.38 20.84 -11.91
C ALA A 79 -13.98 20.72 -11.30
N MET A 80 -12.94 21.09 -12.06
CA MET A 80 -11.54 20.94 -11.67
C MET A 80 -10.79 22.28 -11.77
N ALA A 81 -9.95 22.61 -10.78
CA ALA A 81 -9.01 23.73 -10.85
C ALA A 81 -7.57 23.21 -10.87
N LEU A 82 -6.80 23.56 -11.90
CA LEU A 82 -5.37 23.26 -12.00
C LEU A 82 -4.56 24.46 -11.50
N ASN A 83 -3.88 24.29 -10.36
CA ASN A 83 -3.06 25.30 -9.72
C ASN A 83 -1.58 24.96 -9.93
N LYS A 84 -0.85 25.80 -10.66
CA LYS A 84 0.57 25.60 -10.95
C LYS A 84 1.42 26.62 -10.22
N VAL A 85 2.30 26.18 -9.32
CA VAL A 85 3.27 27.07 -8.65
C VAL A 85 4.50 27.26 -9.54
N LEU A 86 4.80 28.51 -9.87
CA LEU A 86 5.93 28.91 -10.71
C LEU A 86 7.09 29.50 -9.90
N GLY A 87 6.84 29.92 -8.65
CA GLY A 87 7.90 30.38 -7.76
C GLY A 87 8.77 29.24 -7.23
N GLY A 88 9.80 29.59 -6.46
CA GLY A 88 10.80 28.64 -5.93
C GLY A 88 10.46 28.07 -4.55
N ASP A 89 9.33 28.44 -3.96
CA ASP A 89 8.96 28.03 -2.62
C ASP A 89 8.09 26.76 -2.60
N ILE A 90 8.28 25.97 -1.54
CA ILE A 90 7.42 24.82 -1.21
C ILE A 90 6.03 25.30 -0.79
N SER A 91 4.99 24.61 -1.24
CA SER A 91 3.62 24.85 -0.80
C SER A 91 3.43 24.37 0.63
N ARG A 92 3.17 25.30 1.57
CA ARG A 92 2.94 24.97 2.99
C ARG A 92 1.48 25.20 3.35
N ILE A 93 0.74 24.13 3.60
CA ILE A 93 -0.67 24.18 3.99
C ILE A 93 -0.76 23.91 5.50
N TYR A 94 -0.76 24.98 6.29
CA TYR A 94 -1.00 24.95 7.74
C TYR A 94 -2.43 25.38 8.10
N GLY A 95 -3.10 26.13 7.23
CA GLY A 95 -4.52 26.49 7.33
C GLY A 95 -5.42 25.50 6.57
N THR A 96 -6.48 26.03 5.96
CA THR A 96 -7.48 25.23 5.26
C THR A 96 -7.53 25.52 3.76
N LEU A 97 -7.46 24.47 2.95
CA LEU A 97 -7.85 24.48 1.54
C LEU A 97 -9.22 23.82 1.42
N GLU A 98 -10.23 24.57 0.97
CA GLU A 98 -11.61 24.08 0.80
C GLU A 98 -12.06 24.21 -0.66
N ALA A 99 -12.69 23.17 -1.21
CA ALA A 99 -13.31 23.23 -2.53
C ALA A 99 -14.56 22.35 -2.60
N ASN A 100 -15.59 22.79 -3.32
CA ASN A 100 -16.74 21.92 -3.60
C ASN A 100 -16.52 20.98 -4.79
N GLY A 101 -15.50 21.22 -5.62
CA GLY A 101 -15.07 20.37 -6.72
C GLY A 101 -13.64 19.87 -6.52
N GLY A 102 -12.95 19.55 -7.62
CA GLY A 102 -11.61 19.00 -7.59
C GLY A 102 -10.49 20.04 -7.72
N ILE A 103 -9.37 19.77 -7.06
CA ILE A 103 -8.16 20.59 -7.06
C ILE A 103 -6.97 19.74 -7.52
N ILE A 104 -6.23 20.24 -8.50
CA ILE A 104 -4.86 19.80 -8.80
C ILE A 104 -3.92 20.89 -8.31
N LEU A 105 -2.98 20.56 -7.43
CA LEU A 105 -1.90 21.43 -6.97
C LEU A 105 -0.56 20.87 -7.44
N LEU A 106 0.09 21.60 -8.34
CA LEU A 106 1.40 21.27 -8.88
C LEU A 106 2.45 22.21 -8.30
N ASN A 107 3.41 21.65 -7.57
CA ASN A 107 4.56 22.41 -7.09
C ASN A 107 5.85 21.58 -7.18
N PRO A 108 6.74 21.85 -8.15
CA PRO A 108 7.98 21.11 -8.31
C PRO A 108 8.96 21.29 -7.15
N ASN A 109 8.76 22.28 -6.26
CA ASN A 109 9.57 22.49 -5.07
C ASN A 109 9.09 21.65 -3.86
N GLY A 110 7.92 21.01 -3.97
CA GLY A 110 7.33 20.16 -2.94
C GLY A 110 5.99 20.67 -2.43
N ILE A 111 5.29 19.79 -1.70
CA ILE A 111 4.02 20.11 -1.03
C ILE A 111 4.07 19.57 0.40
N MET A 112 3.73 20.40 1.38
CA MET A 112 3.64 20.01 2.78
C MET A 112 2.30 20.42 3.36
N ILE A 113 1.54 19.43 3.84
CA ILE A 113 0.36 19.64 4.67
C ILE A 113 0.83 19.52 6.12
N GLY A 114 0.92 20.68 6.78
CA GLY A 114 1.45 20.84 8.13
C GLY A 114 0.55 20.24 9.22
N PRO A 115 1.05 20.10 10.47
CA PRO A 115 0.18 19.75 11.59
C PRO A 115 -0.92 20.80 11.75
N GLY A 116 -2.18 20.37 11.81
CA GLY A 116 -3.35 21.25 11.82
C GLY A 116 -3.82 21.73 10.43
N GLY A 117 -3.01 21.52 9.39
CA GLY A 117 -3.40 21.80 8.00
C GLY A 117 -4.51 20.87 7.53
N MET A 118 -5.46 21.41 6.78
CA MET A 118 -6.61 20.68 6.27
C MET A 118 -6.82 20.94 4.78
N VAL A 119 -6.97 19.87 4.02
CA VAL A 119 -7.47 19.89 2.64
C VAL A 119 -8.84 19.21 2.65
N ASN A 120 -9.90 19.91 2.25
CA ASN A 120 -11.27 19.41 2.21
C ASN A 120 -11.90 19.71 0.84
N VAL A 121 -11.98 18.70 -0.02
CA VAL A 121 -12.32 18.87 -1.44
C VAL A 121 -13.18 17.73 -1.99
N HIS A 122 -13.64 17.82 -3.25
CA HIS A 122 -14.26 16.67 -3.92
C HIS A 122 -13.20 15.66 -4.40
N ASN A 123 -12.21 16.14 -5.16
CA ASN A 123 -11.03 15.38 -5.60
C ASN A 123 -9.77 16.19 -5.27
N PHE A 124 -8.70 15.52 -4.82
CA PHE A 124 -7.40 16.16 -4.63
C PHE A 124 -6.31 15.45 -5.43
N ILE A 125 -5.57 16.18 -6.26
CA ILE A 125 -4.31 15.72 -6.84
C ILE A 125 -3.19 16.66 -6.40
N GLY A 126 -2.28 16.18 -5.56
CA GLY A 126 -1.06 16.89 -5.20
C GLY A 126 0.13 16.29 -5.96
N SER A 127 0.91 17.10 -6.66
CA SER A 127 2.03 16.58 -7.46
C SER A 127 3.24 17.49 -7.49
N THR A 128 4.44 16.90 -7.45
CA THR A 128 5.71 17.60 -7.78
C THR A 128 6.11 17.45 -9.24
N LEU A 129 5.41 16.57 -9.97
CA LEU A 129 5.47 16.45 -11.42
C LEU A 129 4.46 17.39 -12.08
N ASP A 130 4.74 17.81 -13.30
CA ASP A 130 3.91 18.73 -14.07
C ASP A 130 2.99 17.99 -15.07
N VAL A 131 1.91 18.64 -15.49
CA VAL A 131 1.02 18.20 -16.57
C VAL A 131 0.85 19.29 -17.61
N ASN A 132 0.50 18.88 -18.84
CA ASN A 132 0.15 19.81 -19.90
C ASN A 132 -1.25 20.41 -19.64
N ALA A 133 -1.33 21.75 -19.58
CA ALA A 133 -2.57 22.47 -19.35
C ALA A 133 -3.59 22.25 -20.49
N ASP A 134 -3.14 22.05 -21.72
CA ASP A 134 -4.02 21.81 -22.87
C ASP A 134 -4.68 20.42 -22.77
N GLU A 135 -3.94 19.40 -22.34
CA GLU A 135 -4.47 18.05 -22.08
C GLU A 135 -5.52 18.08 -20.96
N PHE A 136 -5.23 18.84 -19.89
CA PHE A 136 -6.18 19.08 -18.81
C PHE A 136 -7.45 19.78 -19.30
N MET A 137 -7.33 20.88 -20.06
CA MET A 137 -8.48 21.63 -20.56
C MET A 137 -9.32 20.81 -21.54
N ALA A 138 -8.67 20.05 -22.43
CA ALA A 138 -9.32 19.09 -23.31
C ALA A 138 -9.95 17.91 -22.55
N GLY A 139 -9.65 17.78 -21.25
CA GLY A 139 -10.04 16.68 -20.39
C GLY A 139 -9.62 15.37 -21.03
N GLN A 140 -8.34 15.16 -21.29
CA GLN A 140 -7.79 13.87 -21.71
C GLN A 140 -7.31 13.08 -20.50
N ASP A 141 -6.73 11.89 -20.72
CA ASP A 141 -5.88 11.28 -19.70
C ASP A 141 -4.70 12.22 -19.41
N LEU A 142 -4.22 12.24 -18.17
CA LEU A 142 -3.15 13.15 -17.76
C LEU A 142 -1.84 12.38 -17.61
N THR A 143 -0.78 12.90 -18.24
CA THR A 143 0.57 12.39 -18.01
C THR A 143 1.34 13.36 -17.14
N PHE A 144 1.70 12.92 -15.94
CA PHE A 144 2.52 13.65 -15.00
C PHE A 144 4.00 13.34 -15.26
N MET A 145 4.79 14.38 -15.49
CA MET A 145 6.21 14.25 -15.85
C MET A 145 7.05 15.40 -15.29
N GLY A 146 8.36 15.17 -15.14
CA GLY A 146 9.31 16.18 -14.69
C GLY A 146 10.41 15.58 -13.84
N ASP A 147 11.48 16.34 -13.65
CA ASP A 147 12.69 15.87 -12.96
C ASP A 147 12.78 16.37 -11.50
N SER A 148 11.65 16.78 -10.91
CA SER A 148 11.62 17.24 -9.51
C SER A 148 12.14 16.15 -8.56
N GLN A 149 13.01 16.56 -7.64
CA GLN A 149 13.50 15.73 -6.54
C GLN A 149 12.74 15.98 -5.24
N ALA A 150 11.78 16.90 -5.25
CA ALA A 150 11.01 17.24 -4.07
C ALA A 150 10.00 16.14 -3.72
N GLY A 151 9.57 16.14 -2.46
CA GLY A 151 8.58 15.22 -1.94
C GLY A 151 7.26 15.87 -1.58
N ILE A 152 6.30 15.04 -1.22
CA ILE A 152 5.04 15.42 -0.60
C ILE A 152 5.02 14.87 0.82
N SER A 153 4.71 15.73 1.80
CA SER A 153 4.56 15.32 3.20
C SER A 153 3.19 15.73 3.73
N ASN A 154 2.43 14.75 4.23
CA ASN A 154 1.19 14.97 4.94
C ASN A 154 1.36 14.66 6.43
N MET A 155 1.27 15.69 7.25
CA MET A 155 1.20 15.61 8.72
C MET A 155 -0.14 16.16 9.26
N GLY A 156 -1.01 16.62 8.37
CA GLY A 156 -2.33 17.14 8.68
C GLY A 156 -3.42 16.18 8.20
N ARG A 157 -4.48 16.75 7.62
CA ARG A 157 -5.65 16.00 7.15
C ARG A 157 -5.98 16.32 5.71
N ILE A 158 -6.11 15.29 4.88
CA ILE A 158 -6.66 15.37 3.54
C ILE A 158 -7.98 14.60 3.54
N ASP A 159 -9.09 15.29 3.38
CA ASP A 159 -10.42 14.73 3.20
C ASP A 159 -10.89 15.04 1.77
N ALA A 160 -11.16 14.00 0.99
CA ALA A 160 -11.81 14.10 -0.32
C ALA A 160 -13.04 13.21 -0.37
N SER A 161 -14.16 13.73 -0.87
CA SER A 161 -15.38 12.90 -1.02
C SER A 161 -15.30 11.89 -2.18
N GLN A 162 -14.32 12.02 -3.07
CA GLN A 162 -13.97 11.06 -4.12
C GLN A 162 -12.48 10.70 -3.98
N ASP A 163 -11.61 11.15 -4.89
CA ASP A 163 -10.23 10.65 -4.96
C ASP A 163 -9.21 11.56 -4.27
N VAL A 164 -8.16 10.95 -3.72
CA VAL A 164 -6.91 11.60 -3.33
C VAL A 164 -5.75 10.95 -4.10
N MET A 165 -4.98 11.74 -4.83
CA MET A 165 -3.83 11.27 -5.59
C MET A 165 -2.59 12.10 -5.26
N LEU A 166 -1.51 11.46 -4.80
CA LEU A 166 -0.24 12.12 -4.51
C LEU A 166 0.85 11.56 -5.42
N PHE A 167 1.50 12.44 -6.20
CA PHE A 167 2.50 12.07 -7.20
C PHE A 167 3.81 12.83 -6.97
N ALA A 168 4.83 12.14 -6.47
CA ALA A 168 6.14 12.74 -6.22
C ALA A 168 7.20 11.67 -6.09
N ARG A 169 8.48 12.02 -6.27
CA ARG A 169 9.59 11.05 -6.04
C ARG A 169 9.61 10.48 -4.63
N LYS A 170 9.13 11.23 -3.64
CA LYS A 170 9.02 10.81 -2.25
C LYS A 170 7.70 11.26 -1.65
N ILE A 171 7.00 10.36 -0.98
CA ILE A 171 5.70 10.64 -0.34
C ILE A 171 5.75 10.13 1.10
N GLU A 172 5.44 11.00 2.06
CA GLU A 172 5.37 10.67 3.47
C GLU A 172 3.99 11.03 4.02
N ASN A 173 3.27 10.04 4.54
CA ASN A 173 2.03 10.25 5.28
C ASN A 173 2.23 9.89 6.76
N SER A 174 2.09 10.88 7.62
CA SER A 174 2.03 10.73 9.09
C SER A 174 0.73 11.28 9.68
N GLY A 175 -0.05 12.01 8.88
CA GLY A 175 -1.40 12.44 9.20
C GLY A 175 -2.47 11.47 8.68
N THR A 176 -3.60 12.01 8.24
CA THR A 176 -4.74 11.23 7.73
C THR A 176 -5.05 11.57 6.27
N ILE A 177 -5.30 10.55 5.47
CA ILE A 177 -5.86 10.66 4.12
C ILE A 177 -7.19 9.90 4.10
N ASN A 178 -8.30 10.60 3.88
CA ASN A 178 -9.62 10.02 3.72
C ASN A 178 -10.16 10.33 2.32
N ALA A 179 -10.48 9.29 1.56
CA ALA A 179 -11.03 9.39 0.21
C ALA A 179 -12.34 8.58 0.14
N GLY A 180 -13.38 9.08 -0.54
CA GLY A 180 -14.58 8.29 -0.79
C GLY A 180 -14.38 7.23 -1.89
N GLY A 181 -13.49 7.51 -2.84
CA GLY A 181 -13.11 6.65 -3.96
C GLY A 181 -11.72 6.03 -3.75
N GLU A 182 -10.75 6.49 -4.53
CA GLU A 182 -9.37 5.99 -4.49
C GLU A 182 -8.42 6.93 -3.72
N ALA A 183 -7.58 6.36 -2.86
CA ALA A 183 -6.38 7.01 -2.36
C ALA A 183 -5.14 6.40 -3.05
N ALA A 184 -4.54 7.12 -3.99
CA ALA A 184 -3.40 6.66 -4.77
C ALA A 184 -2.12 7.46 -4.46
N LEU A 185 -1.06 6.76 -4.05
CA LEU A 185 0.29 7.31 -3.86
C LEU A 185 1.20 6.71 -4.91
N ALA A 186 1.78 7.53 -5.80
CA ALA A 186 2.72 7.05 -6.81
C ALA A 186 4.06 7.79 -6.76
N ALA A 187 5.12 7.02 -6.55
CA ALA A 187 6.50 7.48 -6.43
C ALA A 187 7.39 6.87 -7.53
N PRO A 188 7.37 7.43 -8.74
CA PRO A 188 8.19 6.93 -9.83
C PRO A 188 9.66 7.25 -9.55
N GLY A 189 10.56 6.30 -9.80
CA GLY A 189 12.00 6.55 -9.72
C GLY A 189 12.69 6.45 -11.07
N GLY A 190 13.84 7.13 -11.19
CA GLY A 190 14.54 7.34 -12.46
C GLY A 190 14.22 8.69 -13.10
N ALA A 191 15.20 9.27 -13.81
CA ALA A 191 14.99 10.52 -14.55
C ALA A 191 14.10 10.27 -15.78
N GLY A 192 13.22 11.21 -16.11
CA GLY A 192 12.26 11.03 -17.21
C GLY A 192 11.17 9.98 -16.95
N SER A 193 10.89 9.65 -15.70
CA SER A 193 9.75 8.78 -15.37
C SER A 193 8.43 9.53 -15.48
N GLU A 194 7.38 8.81 -15.86
CA GLU A 194 6.05 9.35 -16.11
C GLU A 194 5.00 8.60 -15.28
N ILE A 195 3.97 9.32 -14.84
CA ILE A 195 2.75 8.71 -14.29
C ILE A 195 1.61 9.05 -15.24
N LEU A 196 1.01 8.03 -15.85
CA LEU A 196 -0.23 8.17 -16.58
C LEU A 196 -1.40 7.96 -15.61
N LEU A 197 -2.27 8.96 -15.54
CA LEU A 197 -3.56 8.89 -14.86
C LEU A 197 -4.68 8.74 -15.90
N ALA A 198 -5.24 7.53 -15.99
CA ALA A 198 -6.41 7.26 -16.81
C ALA A 198 -7.69 7.77 -16.13
N LYS A 199 -8.63 8.28 -16.92
CA LYS A 199 -9.92 8.77 -16.38
C LYS A 199 -10.77 7.71 -15.69
N ALA A 200 -10.71 6.48 -16.19
CA ALA A 200 -11.58 5.39 -15.77
C ALA A 200 -10.88 4.04 -15.87
N GLY A 201 -11.47 3.05 -15.21
CA GLY A 201 -10.97 1.67 -15.13
C GLY A 201 -10.42 1.35 -13.74
N ASP A 202 -10.08 0.07 -13.55
CA ASP A 202 -9.65 -0.48 -12.27
C ASP A 202 -8.17 -0.18 -11.95
N ASP A 203 -7.36 0.13 -12.97
CA ASP A 203 -5.94 0.47 -12.82
C ASP A 203 -5.66 1.83 -13.49
N ARG A 204 -6.04 2.90 -12.79
CA ARG A 204 -5.96 4.28 -13.30
C ARG A 204 -4.56 4.86 -13.25
N VAL A 205 -3.74 4.44 -12.27
CA VAL A 205 -2.41 5.00 -12.03
C VAL A 205 -1.35 4.06 -12.59
N LYS A 206 -0.73 4.44 -13.71
CA LYS A 206 0.30 3.64 -14.38
C LYS A 206 1.62 4.36 -14.33
N VAL A 207 2.65 3.68 -13.82
CA VAL A 207 4.01 4.22 -13.73
C VAL A 207 4.83 3.70 -14.89
N LYS A 208 5.36 4.61 -15.70
CA LYS A 208 6.39 4.31 -16.70
C LYS A 208 7.73 4.76 -16.16
N VAL A 209 8.59 3.79 -15.91
CA VAL A 209 9.93 4.02 -15.36
C VAL A 209 10.82 4.61 -16.44
N GLY A 210 11.49 5.72 -16.11
CA GLY A 210 12.49 6.35 -16.94
C GLY A 210 13.87 5.68 -16.83
N THR A 211 14.93 6.46 -17.02
CA THR A 211 16.30 5.94 -16.91
C THR A 211 16.69 5.79 -15.45
N MET A 212 17.09 4.57 -15.09
CA MET A 212 17.53 4.19 -13.75
C MET A 212 19.04 4.40 -13.61
N ASP A 213 19.48 5.66 -13.72
CA ASP A 213 20.87 6.05 -13.47
C ASP A 213 20.98 6.71 -12.10
N GLY A 214 21.90 6.23 -11.25
CA GLY A 214 22.17 6.81 -9.93
C GLY A 214 22.41 5.79 -8.83
N GLU A 215 23.04 6.23 -7.75
CA GLU A 215 23.23 5.41 -6.55
C GLU A 215 21.92 5.19 -5.79
N LYS A 216 21.85 4.07 -5.08
CA LYS A 216 20.75 3.74 -4.17
C LYS A 216 20.67 4.83 -3.10
N LEU A 217 19.51 5.47 -2.94
CA LEU A 217 19.25 6.44 -1.89
C LEU A 217 18.79 5.76 -0.61
N ASP A 218 19.16 6.31 0.54
CA ASP A 218 18.63 5.85 1.82
C ASP A 218 17.17 6.30 2.02
N GLY A 219 16.44 5.54 2.84
CA GLY A 219 15.05 5.83 3.21
C GLY A 219 14.00 5.13 2.34
N ASP A 220 12.79 5.69 2.37
CA ASP A 220 11.58 5.13 1.78
C ASP A 220 11.05 6.04 0.66
N ALA A 221 10.62 5.49 -0.48
CA ALA A 221 9.95 6.28 -1.53
C ALA A 221 8.52 6.64 -1.12
N ILE A 222 7.77 5.66 -0.62
CA ILE A 222 6.46 5.86 0.00
C ILE A 222 6.55 5.38 1.44
N ARG A 223 6.27 6.27 2.40
CA ARG A 223 6.21 5.95 3.82
C ARG A 223 4.83 6.30 4.36
N ASN A 224 4.10 5.31 4.88
CA ASN A 224 2.88 5.51 5.64
C ASN A 224 3.09 5.14 7.12
N SER A 225 2.98 6.13 7.98
CA SER A 225 2.99 6.01 9.44
C SER A 225 1.71 6.53 10.09
N GLY A 226 0.86 7.22 9.31
CA GLY A 226 -0.46 7.66 9.73
C GLY A 226 -1.56 6.73 9.21
N GLU A 227 -2.69 7.31 8.82
CA GLU A 227 -3.87 6.58 8.35
C GLU A 227 -4.20 6.94 6.89
N ILE A 228 -4.54 5.92 6.11
CA ILE A 228 -5.15 6.04 4.79
C ILE A 228 -6.45 5.24 4.79
N GLN A 229 -7.57 5.90 4.53
CA GLN A 229 -8.89 5.27 4.39
C GLN A 229 -9.51 5.64 3.05
N ALA A 230 -9.91 4.63 2.28
CA ALA A 230 -10.54 4.81 0.97
C ALA A 230 -11.41 3.61 0.58
N ALA A 231 -12.16 3.68 -0.53
CA ALA A 231 -12.75 2.49 -1.14
C ALA A 231 -11.69 1.62 -1.83
N MET A 232 -10.68 2.28 -2.41
CA MET A 232 -9.51 1.64 -3.01
C MET A 232 -8.24 2.37 -2.55
N VAL A 233 -7.19 1.62 -2.21
CA VAL A 233 -5.87 2.19 -1.91
C VAL A 233 -4.83 1.63 -2.87
N THR A 234 -4.10 2.52 -3.52
CA THR A 234 -3.04 2.18 -4.47
C THR A 234 -1.72 2.82 -4.01
N MET A 235 -0.66 2.03 -3.84
CA MET A 235 0.69 2.54 -3.59
C MET A 235 1.66 1.96 -4.62
N LYS A 236 2.20 2.80 -5.51
CA LYS A 236 3.11 2.37 -6.59
C LYS A 236 4.43 3.12 -6.51
N ALA A 237 5.49 2.43 -6.16
CA ALA A 237 6.86 2.95 -6.12
C ALA A 237 7.76 2.26 -7.17
N THR A 238 7.19 1.97 -8.34
CA THR A 238 7.86 1.30 -9.46
C THR A 238 9.06 2.12 -9.93
N GLY A 239 10.21 1.47 -10.08
CA GLY A 239 11.45 2.14 -10.45
C GLY A 239 12.09 2.96 -9.32
N SER A 240 11.65 2.81 -8.07
CA SER A 240 12.27 3.53 -6.94
C SER A 240 13.79 3.35 -6.86
N VAL A 241 14.50 4.45 -6.60
CA VAL A 241 15.94 4.47 -6.28
C VAL A 241 16.21 4.35 -4.78
N TYR A 242 15.18 4.43 -3.94
CA TYR A 242 15.29 4.39 -2.48
C TYR A 242 15.54 2.99 -1.92
N ALA A 243 15.98 2.90 -0.67
CA ALA A 243 16.33 1.64 -0.04
C ALA A 243 15.14 0.72 0.18
N THR A 244 13.99 1.31 0.49
CA THR A 244 12.68 0.63 0.51
C THR A 244 11.72 1.42 -0.37
N ALA A 245 10.94 0.72 -1.18
CA ALA A 245 10.02 1.40 -2.09
C ALA A 245 8.70 1.77 -1.39
N VAL A 246 8.15 0.84 -0.60
CA VAL A 246 6.95 1.10 0.21
C VAL A 246 7.20 0.62 1.63
N ASN A 247 6.95 1.50 2.60
CA ASN A 247 7.09 1.21 4.03
C ASN A 247 5.81 1.62 4.77
N ASN A 248 5.00 0.64 5.17
CA ASN A 248 3.81 0.84 5.98
C ASN A 248 4.05 0.41 7.43
N THR A 249 3.98 1.40 8.32
CA THR A 249 4.00 1.22 9.80
C THR A 249 2.67 1.65 10.43
N GLY A 250 1.86 2.41 9.68
CA GLY A 250 0.56 2.89 10.09
C GLY A 250 -0.58 2.00 9.63
N VAL A 251 -1.70 2.64 9.31
CA VAL A 251 -2.94 1.95 8.96
C VAL A 251 -3.34 2.27 7.51
N VAL A 252 -3.73 1.23 6.78
CA VAL A 252 -4.32 1.31 5.45
C VAL A 252 -5.64 0.56 5.48
N ARG A 253 -6.76 1.24 5.21
CA ARG A 253 -8.11 0.68 5.21
C ARG A 253 -8.78 0.92 3.88
N ALA A 254 -8.98 -0.14 3.11
CA ALA A 254 -9.88 -0.14 1.97
C ALA A 254 -11.26 -0.67 2.41
N GLN A 255 -12.25 0.21 2.47
CA GLN A 255 -13.65 -0.12 2.78
C GLN A 255 -14.50 0.24 1.57
N GLY A 256 -14.91 -0.79 0.83
CA GLY A 256 -15.71 -0.59 -0.37
C GLY A 256 -17.00 0.15 -0.08
N VAL A 257 -17.37 1.06 -0.99
CA VAL A 257 -18.69 1.71 -1.03
C VAL A 257 -19.68 0.95 -1.91
N ASP A 258 -19.20 -0.03 -2.67
CA ASP A 258 -19.93 -0.98 -3.50
C ASP A 258 -19.30 -2.39 -3.39
N MET A 259 -19.73 -3.33 -4.23
CA MET A 259 -19.20 -4.71 -4.22
C MET A 259 -17.84 -4.86 -4.93
N SER A 260 -17.37 -3.83 -5.64
CA SER A 260 -16.08 -3.78 -6.34
C SER A 260 -14.95 -3.12 -5.54
N GLY A 261 -15.30 -2.29 -4.54
CA GLY A 261 -14.37 -1.68 -3.60
C GLY A 261 -13.81 -2.67 -2.57
N GLY A 262 -13.07 -2.14 -1.59
CA GLY A 262 -12.35 -2.97 -0.63
C GLY A 262 -11.09 -3.55 -1.23
N ARG A 263 -10.34 -2.72 -1.96
CA ARG A 263 -9.11 -3.14 -2.66
C ARG A 263 -7.91 -2.38 -2.15
N VAL A 264 -6.85 -3.09 -1.77
CA VAL A 264 -5.52 -2.53 -1.54
C VAL A 264 -4.57 -3.13 -2.56
N THR A 265 -3.83 -2.28 -3.28
CA THR A 265 -2.78 -2.70 -4.21
C THR A 265 -1.50 -1.96 -3.88
N THR A 266 -0.43 -2.69 -3.60
CA THR A 266 0.91 -2.13 -3.48
C THR A 266 1.84 -2.77 -4.52
N ASP A 267 2.59 -1.93 -5.21
CA ASP A 267 3.65 -2.33 -6.14
C ASP A 267 4.91 -1.55 -5.79
N ALA A 268 5.82 -2.21 -5.07
CA ALA A 268 7.07 -1.64 -4.64
C ALA A 268 8.21 -1.78 -5.68
N GLY A 269 7.97 -2.46 -6.81
CA GLY A 269 9.04 -2.77 -7.75
C GLY A 269 10.33 -3.27 -7.10
N ARG A 270 11.48 -2.90 -7.66
CA ARG A 270 12.78 -3.53 -7.38
C ARG A 270 13.34 -3.37 -5.95
N ARG A 271 12.77 -2.52 -5.10
CA ARG A 271 13.37 -2.12 -3.80
C ARG A 271 12.60 -2.62 -2.58
N GLY A 272 11.60 -3.48 -2.79
CA GLY A 272 10.93 -4.22 -1.73
C GLY A 272 9.87 -3.42 -0.97
N HIS A 273 8.98 -4.18 -0.33
CA HIS A 273 7.84 -3.68 0.44
C HIS A 273 8.02 -4.09 1.91
N ARG A 274 7.78 -3.18 2.85
CA ARG A 274 7.77 -3.48 4.29
C ARG A 274 6.42 -3.11 4.88
N ASN A 275 5.77 -4.08 5.53
CA ASN A 275 4.59 -3.84 6.34
C ASN A 275 4.83 -4.30 7.78
N SER A 276 4.73 -3.39 8.73
CA SER A 276 4.67 -3.69 10.17
C SER A 276 3.40 -3.13 10.82
N GLY A 277 2.60 -2.39 10.05
CA GLY A 277 1.31 -1.88 10.47
C GLY A 277 0.15 -2.78 10.06
N VAL A 278 -1.01 -2.18 9.84
CA VAL A 278 -2.24 -2.89 9.49
C VAL A 278 -2.69 -2.49 8.08
N ILE A 279 -2.98 -3.49 7.26
CA ILE A 279 -3.65 -3.34 5.97
C ILE A 279 -4.96 -4.11 6.02
N THR A 280 -6.07 -3.43 5.80
CA THR A 280 -7.41 -4.02 5.82
C THR A 280 -8.12 -3.80 4.50
N ALA A 281 -8.78 -4.84 3.98
CA ALA A 281 -9.59 -4.80 2.77
C ALA A 281 -10.96 -5.45 3.02
N ARG A 282 -12.04 -4.66 2.95
CA ARG A 282 -13.42 -5.12 3.15
C ARG A 282 -14.36 -4.51 2.12
N LYS A 283 -15.33 -5.28 1.65
CA LYS A 283 -16.40 -4.80 0.77
C LYS A 283 -17.50 -4.12 1.59
N SER A 284 -18.38 -3.40 0.90
CA SER A 284 -19.52 -2.69 1.52
C SER A 284 -20.53 -3.61 2.23
N ASP A 285 -20.64 -4.87 1.82
CA ASP A 285 -21.55 -5.87 2.40
C ASP A 285 -20.99 -6.57 3.65
N GLY A 286 -19.74 -6.23 4.04
CA GLY A 286 -19.04 -6.87 5.15
C GLY A 286 -18.21 -8.09 4.76
N SER A 287 -18.31 -8.57 3.51
CA SER A 287 -17.43 -9.62 2.98
C SER A 287 -16.00 -9.12 2.88
N GLY A 288 -15.05 -10.06 2.89
CA GLY A 288 -13.66 -9.75 2.69
C GLY A 288 -13.37 -9.12 1.32
N GLY A 289 -12.46 -8.15 1.31
CA GLY A 289 -11.96 -7.48 0.12
C GLY A 289 -10.75 -8.19 -0.51
N ARG A 290 -9.99 -7.47 -1.35
CA ARG A 290 -8.73 -7.96 -1.92
C ARG A 290 -7.56 -7.08 -1.47
N SER A 291 -6.51 -7.68 -0.92
CA SER A 291 -5.26 -6.99 -0.59
C SER A 291 -4.08 -7.65 -1.31
N ARG A 292 -3.43 -6.92 -2.21
CA ARG A 292 -2.21 -7.33 -2.89
C ARG A 292 -1.01 -6.54 -2.37
N VAL A 293 -0.10 -7.24 -1.71
CA VAL A 293 1.16 -6.73 -1.21
C VAL A 293 2.31 -7.18 -2.10
N GLY A 294 2.73 -6.32 -3.04
CA GLY A 294 3.63 -6.68 -4.13
C GLY A 294 4.99 -5.98 -4.09
N GLY A 295 6.05 -6.76 -4.30
CA GLY A 295 7.38 -6.29 -4.69
C GLY A 295 7.53 -6.00 -6.19
N GLY A 296 6.44 -5.98 -6.97
CA GLY A 296 6.46 -5.75 -8.42
C GLY A 296 6.99 -6.93 -9.25
N SER A 297 6.86 -6.81 -10.58
CA SER A 297 7.06 -7.92 -11.52
C SER A 297 8.54 -8.27 -11.78
N ASN A 298 8.78 -9.59 -11.85
CA ASN A 298 10.03 -10.37 -11.88
C ASN A 298 11.14 -10.06 -12.91
N ALA A 299 11.29 -8.84 -13.41
CA ALA A 299 12.41 -8.49 -14.29
C ALA A 299 13.75 -8.33 -13.54
N ASN A 300 13.74 -8.18 -12.21
CA ASN A 300 14.94 -7.96 -11.40
C ASN A 300 14.79 -8.67 -10.04
N LYS A 301 15.45 -9.82 -9.88
CA LYS A 301 15.37 -10.81 -8.78
C LYS A 301 15.86 -10.32 -7.39
N ASP A 302 15.48 -9.11 -6.99
CA ASP A 302 15.96 -8.48 -5.74
C ASP A 302 14.82 -7.96 -4.84
N ALA A 303 13.58 -7.92 -5.33
CA ALA A 303 12.46 -7.37 -4.59
C ALA A 303 12.05 -8.30 -3.45
N THR A 304 12.29 -7.87 -2.20
CA THR A 304 11.86 -8.60 -1.01
C THR A 304 10.64 -7.92 -0.38
N VAL A 305 9.60 -8.70 -0.10
CA VAL A 305 8.45 -8.28 0.71
C VAL A 305 8.61 -8.81 2.12
N TYR A 306 8.67 -7.90 3.10
CA TYR A 306 8.66 -8.23 4.52
C TYR A 306 7.32 -7.79 5.12
N ASN A 307 6.64 -8.72 5.78
CA ASN A 307 5.42 -8.41 6.54
C ASN A 307 5.55 -8.97 7.96
N SER A 308 5.67 -8.07 8.94
CA SER A 308 5.57 -8.37 10.37
C SER A 308 4.25 -7.89 11.00
N GLY A 309 3.42 -7.19 10.21
CA GLY A 309 2.13 -6.65 10.63
C GLY A 309 0.94 -7.52 10.22
N THR A 310 -0.24 -6.90 10.20
CA THR A 310 -1.51 -7.55 9.88
C THR A 310 -1.96 -7.25 8.45
N LEU A 311 -2.35 -8.29 7.72
CA LEU A 311 -3.10 -8.24 6.46
C LEU A 311 -4.48 -8.87 6.69
N ASP A 312 -5.53 -8.05 6.75
CA ASP A 312 -6.88 -8.45 7.13
C ASP A 312 -7.86 -8.24 5.96
N ALA A 313 -8.30 -9.33 5.35
CA ALA A 313 -9.41 -9.35 4.43
C ALA A 313 -10.52 -10.29 4.92
N ALA A 314 -10.73 -10.36 6.24
CA ALA A 314 -11.75 -11.23 6.82
C ALA A 314 -13.17 -10.66 6.66
N GLY A 315 -14.12 -11.56 6.35
CA GLY A 315 -15.56 -11.28 6.24
C GLY A 315 -16.32 -11.83 7.43
N THR A 316 -16.26 -11.15 8.58
CA THR A 316 -16.78 -11.65 9.86
C THR A 316 -18.24 -11.29 10.13
N ALA A 317 -18.90 -10.54 9.23
CA ALA A 317 -20.32 -10.26 9.35
C ALA A 317 -21.14 -11.52 9.06
N ALA A 318 -22.33 -11.62 9.67
CA ALA A 318 -23.18 -12.80 9.52
C ALA A 318 -23.48 -13.09 8.04
N GLY A 319 -23.20 -14.31 7.59
CA GLY A 319 -23.42 -14.75 6.21
C GLY A 319 -22.34 -14.33 5.21
N THR A 320 -21.28 -13.62 5.61
CA THR A 320 -20.25 -13.15 4.68
C THR A 320 -19.07 -14.11 4.57
N ILE A 321 -18.38 -14.06 3.43
CA ILE A 321 -17.20 -14.90 3.16
C ILE A 321 -15.90 -14.10 3.30
N GLY A 322 -14.81 -14.82 3.54
CA GLY A 322 -13.46 -14.28 3.53
C GLY A 322 -13.04 -13.72 2.17
N GLY A 323 -12.09 -12.81 2.20
CA GLY A 323 -11.55 -12.11 1.03
C GLY A 323 -10.32 -12.80 0.44
N LYS A 324 -9.50 -12.02 -0.27
CA LYS A 324 -8.24 -12.50 -0.85
C LYS A 324 -7.06 -11.66 -0.38
N VAL A 325 -6.00 -12.33 0.06
CA VAL A 325 -4.69 -11.70 0.33
C VAL A 325 -3.63 -12.33 -0.55
N GLU A 326 -2.84 -11.49 -1.23
CA GLU A 326 -1.71 -11.91 -2.07
C GLU A 326 -0.45 -11.21 -1.57
N VAL A 327 0.59 -11.96 -1.24
CA VAL A 327 1.90 -11.42 -0.86
C VAL A 327 2.93 -11.95 -1.86
N THR A 328 3.39 -11.09 -2.76
CA THR A 328 4.18 -11.49 -3.93
C THR A 328 5.47 -10.68 -4.05
N GLY A 329 6.58 -11.31 -4.44
CA GLY A 329 7.87 -10.68 -4.71
C GLY A 329 8.87 -11.71 -5.21
N ASP A 330 10.13 -11.32 -5.43
CA ASP A 330 11.19 -12.33 -5.63
C ASP A 330 11.45 -13.11 -4.34
N ARG A 331 11.42 -12.41 -3.19
CA ARG A 331 11.49 -13.02 -1.86
C ARG A 331 10.33 -12.54 -1.01
N VAL A 332 9.72 -13.43 -0.23
CA VAL A 332 8.64 -13.10 0.70
C VAL A 332 9.01 -13.60 2.09
N ALA A 333 8.90 -12.73 3.10
CA ALA A 333 9.07 -13.10 4.50
C ALA A 333 7.92 -12.56 5.34
N LEU A 334 7.20 -13.48 5.98
CA LEU A 334 6.32 -13.19 7.11
C LEU A 334 7.10 -13.45 8.40
N THR A 335 7.21 -12.45 9.27
CA THR A 335 8.06 -12.50 10.48
C THR A 335 7.30 -12.04 11.71
N ASP A 336 7.93 -12.18 12.88
CA ASP A 336 7.35 -11.82 14.17
C ASP A 336 5.94 -12.43 14.32
N ALA A 337 5.00 -11.71 14.95
CA ALA A 337 3.60 -12.11 15.10
C ALA A 337 2.72 -11.65 13.93
N ALA A 338 3.22 -11.75 12.68
CA ALA A 338 2.43 -11.37 11.51
C ALA A 338 1.13 -12.18 11.43
N VAL A 339 0.05 -11.52 11.00
CA VAL A 339 -1.26 -12.15 10.81
C VAL A 339 -1.74 -11.91 9.39
N VAL A 340 -2.09 -12.97 8.68
CA VAL A 340 -2.86 -12.92 7.44
C VAL A 340 -4.21 -13.54 7.71
N ASP A 341 -5.28 -12.73 7.73
CA ASP A 341 -6.63 -13.21 8.01
C ASP A 341 -7.54 -13.00 6.81
N VAL A 342 -7.96 -14.12 6.22
CA VAL A 342 -8.96 -14.20 5.15
C VAL A 342 -10.13 -15.08 5.61
N SER A 343 -10.41 -15.17 6.91
CA SER A 343 -11.52 -15.95 7.44
C SER A 343 -12.88 -15.33 7.09
N GLY A 344 -13.96 -16.11 7.13
CA GLY A 344 -15.31 -15.59 6.95
C GLY A 344 -16.36 -16.32 7.79
N ASP A 345 -17.50 -15.67 8.03
CA ASP A 345 -18.60 -16.26 8.81
C ASP A 345 -19.25 -17.46 8.12
N ALA A 346 -19.45 -17.37 6.81
CA ALA A 346 -20.11 -18.35 5.96
C ALA A 346 -19.16 -19.08 4.98
N GLY A 347 -17.86 -18.91 5.13
CA GLY A 347 -16.84 -19.53 4.28
C GLY A 347 -15.50 -18.80 4.35
N GLY A 348 -14.40 -19.54 4.34
CA GLY A 348 -13.06 -18.96 4.29
C GLY A 348 -12.71 -18.36 2.93
N GLY A 349 -11.73 -17.47 2.93
CA GLY A 349 -11.19 -16.78 1.74
C GLY A 349 -9.91 -17.43 1.20
N GLU A 350 -9.11 -16.66 0.47
CA GLU A 350 -7.89 -17.13 -0.18
C GLU A 350 -6.65 -16.32 0.24
N ALA A 351 -5.64 -16.98 0.78
CA ALA A 351 -4.33 -16.40 1.08
C ALA A 351 -3.26 -17.02 0.18
N LEU A 352 -2.57 -16.20 -0.63
CA LEU A 352 -1.49 -16.61 -1.53
C LEU A 352 -0.19 -15.93 -1.11
N ILE A 353 0.69 -16.69 -0.46
CA ILE A 353 1.95 -16.20 0.10
C ILE A 353 3.10 -16.75 -0.73
N GLY A 354 3.80 -15.85 -1.41
CA GLY A 354 4.93 -16.20 -2.24
C GLY A 354 4.58 -16.83 -3.59
N GLY A 355 3.37 -17.35 -3.81
CA GLY A 355 3.01 -17.87 -5.13
C GLY A 355 1.59 -18.40 -5.21
N SER A 356 1.23 -18.86 -6.40
CA SER A 356 -0.07 -19.47 -6.68
C SER A 356 -0.10 -20.95 -6.29
N PHE A 357 -1.29 -21.53 -6.27
CA PHE A 357 -1.49 -22.96 -6.02
C PHE A 357 -0.65 -23.82 -6.99
N GLN A 358 0.15 -24.73 -6.44
CA GLN A 358 1.10 -25.60 -7.15
C GLN A 358 2.09 -24.85 -8.05
N GLY A 359 2.36 -23.56 -7.75
CA GLY A 359 3.27 -22.73 -8.53
C GLY A 359 2.83 -22.50 -9.98
N LYS A 360 1.54 -22.66 -10.29
CA LYS A 360 1.03 -22.43 -11.66
C LYS A 360 1.26 -20.99 -12.09
N THR A 361 1.67 -20.79 -13.33
CA THR A 361 1.80 -19.42 -13.86
C THR A 361 0.45 -18.70 -13.78
N ASP A 362 0.42 -17.63 -12.99
CA ASP A 362 -0.72 -16.73 -12.83
C ASP A 362 -0.26 -15.31 -13.19
N PRO A 363 -0.94 -14.61 -14.12
CA PRO A 363 -0.59 -13.22 -14.48
C PRO A 363 -0.66 -12.24 -13.32
N GLU A 364 -1.45 -12.53 -12.28
CA GLU A 364 -1.65 -11.67 -11.12
C GLU A 364 -0.78 -12.10 -9.92
N VAL A 365 -0.34 -13.36 -9.86
CA VAL A 365 0.43 -13.91 -8.75
C VAL A 365 1.81 -14.36 -9.23
N GLN A 366 2.82 -13.57 -8.87
CA GLN A 366 4.21 -13.94 -9.09
C GLN A 366 4.65 -14.97 -8.04
N ASN A 367 5.25 -16.07 -8.50
CA ASN A 367 5.99 -16.98 -7.65
C ASN A 367 7.33 -16.35 -7.21
N ALA A 368 7.60 -16.44 -5.92
CA ALA A 368 8.83 -16.06 -5.28
C ALA A 368 9.89 -17.12 -5.54
N SER A 369 11.16 -16.70 -5.63
CA SER A 369 12.27 -17.63 -5.49
C SER A 369 12.26 -18.25 -4.10
N ARG A 370 11.95 -17.47 -3.05
CA ARG A 370 11.99 -17.93 -1.66
C ARG A 370 10.90 -17.35 -0.79
N THR A 371 10.33 -18.19 0.06
CA THR A 371 9.28 -17.82 1.02
C THR A 371 9.63 -18.26 2.42
N TYR A 372 9.51 -17.35 3.39
CA TYR A 372 9.75 -17.60 4.81
C TYR A 372 8.51 -17.24 5.64
N VAL A 373 8.09 -18.13 6.53
CA VAL A 373 7.01 -17.92 7.51
C VAL A 373 7.54 -18.28 8.90
N GLY A 374 7.68 -17.26 9.75
CA GLY A 374 8.19 -17.41 11.12
C GLY A 374 7.25 -18.15 12.07
N ALA A 375 7.77 -18.58 13.23
CA ALA A 375 7.07 -19.45 14.17
C ALA A 375 5.82 -18.83 14.81
N ASP A 376 5.83 -17.52 15.03
CA ASP A 376 4.71 -16.79 15.64
C ASP A 376 3.71 -16.25 14.59
N VAL A 377 3.90 -16.58 13.31
CA VAL A 377 3.02 -16.12 12.21
C VAL A 377 1.75 -16.96 12.16
N GLU A 378 0.61 -16.30 11.91
CA GLU A 378 -0.69 -16.94 11.71
C GLU A 378 -1.28 -16.61 10.33
N ILE A 379 -1.66 -17.64 9.57
CA ILE A 379 -2.39 -17.52 8.30
C ILE A 379 -3.76 -18.20 8.46
N LYS A 380 -4.85 -17.44 8.38
CA LYS A 380 -6.21 -17.92 8.68
C LYS A 380 -7.11 -17.80 7.46
N ALA A 381 -7.67 -18.92 7.05
CA ALA A 381 -8.70 -19.03 6.01
C ALA A 381 -9.90 -19.82 6.55
N ASP A 382 -10.28 -19.59 7.80
CA ASP A 382 -11.33 -20.38 8.46
C ASP A 382 -12.73 -19.93 8.01
N ALA A 383 -13.67 -20.88 7.97
CA ALA A 383 -15.08 -20.58 8.17
C ALA A 383 -15.40 -20.55 9.67
N ILE A 384 -16.09 -19.49 10.13
CA ILE A 384 -16.35 -19.27 11.56
C ILE A 384 -17.63 -20.00 12.00
N THR A 385 -18.77 -19.65 11.42
CA THR A 385 -20.08 -20.19 11.84
C THR A 385 -20.50 -21.36 10.97
N SER A 386 -20.46 -21.17 9.65
CA SER A 386 -20.91 -22.15 8.65
C SER A 386 -20.08 -22.05 7.38
N GLY A 387 -20.16 -23.07 6.53
CA GLY A 387 -19.48 -23.08 5.24
C GLY A 387 -18.08 -23.67 5.33
N ASP A 388 -17.48 -23.81 4.15
CA ASP A 388 -16.22 -24.54 4.02
C ASP A 388 -15.04 -23.64 4.39
N GLY A 389 -13.99 -24.26 4.93
CA GLY A 389 -12.70 -23.60 5.06
C GLY A 389 -12.18 -23.15 3.69
N GLY A 390 -11.43 -22.05 3.68
CA GLY A 390 -10.88 -21.45 2.48
C GLY A 390 -9.58 -22.10 2.02
N THR A 391 -8.75 -21.31 1.36
CA THR A 391 -7.47 -21.75 0.79
C THR A 391 -6.32 -20.91 1.33
N ALA A 392 -5.27 -21.56 1.83
CA ALA A 392 -3.99 -20.89 2.14
C ALA A 392 -2.85 -21.57 1.39
N VAL A 393 -2.11 -20.81 0.58
CA VAL A 393 -0.96 -21.30 -0.20
C VAL A 393 0.30 -20.57 0.27
N VAL A 394 1.33 -21.34 0.60
CA VAL A 394 2.69 -20.86 0.83
C VAL A 394 3.59 -21.54 -0.20
N TRP A 395 4.08 -20.78 -1.16
CA TRP A 395 4.81 -21.31 -2.31
C TRP A 395 6.12 -20.56 -2.57
N SER A 396 7.11 -21.27 -3.11
CA SER A 396 8.25 -20.67 -3.81
C SER A 396 8.91 -21.63 -4.82
N ASP A 397 9.62 -21.08 -5.79
CA ASP A 397 10.31 -21.83 -6.85
C ASP A 397 11.66 -22.44 -6.41
N GLU A 398 12.32 -21.92 -5.38
CA GLU A 398 13.61 -22.47 -4.89
C GLU A 398 13.57 -22.97 -3.45
N GLY A 399 12.84 -22.33 -2.53
CA GLY A 399 12.93 -22.71 -1.12
C GLY A 399 11.89 -22.07 -0.22
N THR A 400 11.04 -22.92 0.37
CA THR A 400 10.01 -22.52 1.33
C THR A 400 10.41 -22.96 2.75
N GLN A 401 10.32 -22.04 3.71
CA GLN A 401 10.41 -22.34 5.14
C GLN A 401 9.12 -21.96 5.82
N PHE A 402 8.54 -22.90 6.57
CA PHE A 402 7.28 -22.72 7.25
C PHE A 402 7.37 -23.25 8.68
N TYR A 403 7.41 -22.30 9.63
CA TYR A 403 7.46 -22.58 11.07
C TYR A 403 6.19 -22.15 11.79
N GLY A 404 5.34 -21.35 11.14
CA GLY A 404 4.14 -20.75 11.74
C GLY A 404 2.92 -21.66 11.74
N THR A 405 1.75 -21.03 11.85
CA THR A 405 0.46 -21.72 11.81
C THR A 405 -0.35 -21.31 10.57
N ALA A 406 -1.01 -22.28 9.95
CA ALA A 406 -2.00 -22.03 8.93
C ALA A 406 -3.30 -22.78 9.24
N SER A 407 -4.45 -22.16 9.03
CA SER A 407 -5.74 -22.81 9.25
C SER A 407 -6.72 -22.57 8.10
N ALA A 408 -7.49 -23.60 7.80
CA ALA A 408 -8.62 -23.55 6.87
C ALA A 408 -9.73 -24.47 7.41
N ARG A 409 -10.24 -24.15 8.60
CA ARG A 409 -11.24 -24.97 9.27
C ARG A 409 -12.62 -24.78 8.65
N GLY A 410 -13.41 -25.86 8.64
CA GLY A 410 -14.84 -25.78 8.33
C GLY A 410 -15.62 -25.13 9.47
N GLY A 411 -16.78 -24.55 9.15
CA GLY A 411 -17.60 -23.79 10.09
C GLY A 411 -18.05 -24.60 11.30
N ALA A 412 -18.23 -23.92 12.44
CA ALA A 412 -18.62 -24.57 13.68
C ALA A 412 -19.95 -25.34 13.61
N GLN A 413 -20.88 -24.94 12.73
CA GLN A 413 -22.19 -25.57 12.56
C GLN A 413 -22.28 -26.50 11.35
N SER A 414 -21.55 -26.20 10.28
CA SER A 414 -21.57 -26.96 9.02
C SER A 414 -20.41 -26.56 8.11
N GLY A 415 -20.10 -27.41 7.15
CA GLY A 415 -19.08 -27.16 6.11
C GLY A 415 -17.84 -28.00 6.32
N ASP A 416 -17.12 -28.24 5.23
CA ASP A 416 -15.92 -29.06 5.19
C ASP A 416 -14.67 -28.21 5.48
N GLY A 417 -13.57 -28.87 5.83
CA GLY A 417 -12.29 -28.23 5.97
C GLY A 417 -11.74 -27.84 4.59
N GLY A 418 -11.00 -26.76 4.56
CA GLY A 418 -10.42 -26.20 3.35
C GLY A 418 -9.07 -26.81 2.97
N LEU A 419 -8.33 -26.03 2.18
CA LEU A 419 -7.05 -26.43 1.62
C LEU A 419 -5.93 -25.56 2.18
N VAL A 420 -4.87 -26.20 2.65
CA VAL A 420 -3.59 -25.53 2.90
C VAL A 420 -2.54 -26.20 2.02
N GLU A 421 -1.77 -25.41 1.29
CA GLU A 421 -0.57 -25.87 0.59
C GLU A 421 0.66 -25.20 1.19
N VAL A 422 1.66 -25.99 1.52
CA VAL A 422 3.00 -25.49 1.86
C VAL A 422 4.03 -26.26 1.05
N SER A 423 4.55 -25.59 0.03
CA SER A 423 5.41 -26.24 -0.97
C SER A 423 6.56 -25.32 -1.35
N GLY A 424 7.70 -25.91 -1.68
CA GLY A 424 8.79 -25.24 -2.35
C GLY A 424 9.29 -26.17 -3.43
N ARG A 425 9.33 -25.69 -4.68
CA ARG A 425 9.63 -26.57 -5.82
C ARG A 425 10.95 -27.29 -5.56
N ASP A 426 12.04 -26.58 -5.30
CA ASP A 426 13.35 -27.24 -5.13
C ASP A 426 13.62 -27.68 -3.68
N TYR A 427 13.05 -26.98 -2.68
CA TYR A 427 13.32 -27.23 -1.25
C TYR A 427 12.15 -26.81 -0.34
N LEU A 428 11.86 -27.61 0.69
CA LEU A 428 10.89 -27.32 1.75
C LEU A 428 11.47 -27.62 3.14
N ASP A 429 11.40 -26.65 4.06
CA ASP A 429 11.56 -26.84 5.51
C ASP A 429 10.21 -26.59 6.18
N PHE A 430 9.59 -27.64 6.70
CA PHE A 430 8.25 -27.56 7.29
C PHE A 430 8.28 -28.06 8.73
N GLN A 431 8.07 -27.15 9.68
CA GLN A 431 7.94 -27.46 11.11
C GLN A 431 6.72 -26.76 11.72
N GLY A 432 5.87 -26.18 10.87
CA GLY A 432 4.68 -25.47 11.28
C GLY A 432 3.49 -26.39 11.55
N THR A 433 2.40 -25.77 11.98
CA THR A 433 1.15 -26.46 12.31
C THR A 433 0.05 -26.05 11.33
N VAL A 434 -0.65 -27.02 10.78
CA VAL A 434 -1.76 -26.80 9.85
C VAL A 434 -3.04 -27.41 10.40
N VAL A 435 -4.10 -26.60 10.48
CA VAL A 435 -5.41 -27.03 11.00
C VAL A 435 -6.49 -26.90 9.93
N THR A 436 -6.97 -28.04 9.42
CA THR A 436 -8.04 -28.12 8.42
C THR A 436 -9.22 -28.97 8.90
N LEU A 437 -9.35 -29.15 10.21
CA LEU A 437 -10.49 -29.86 10.81
C LEU A 437 -11.83 -29.17 10.51
N ALA A 438 -12.88 -29.97 10.41
CA ALA A 438 -14.26 -29.52 10.32
C ALA A 438 -15.10 -30.26 11.36
N PRO A 439 -15.69 -29.56 12.36
CA PRO A 439 -16.45 -30.23 13.42
C PRO A 439 -17.67 -31.02 12.93
N ASN A 440 -18.30 -30.56 11.85
CA ASN A 440 -19.54 -31.12 11.30
C ASN A 440 -19.43 -31.43 9.79
N GLY A 441 -18.21 -31.58 9.27
CA GLY A 441 -17.93 -31.86 7.86
C GLY A 441 -16.72 -32.79 7.68
N ALA A 442 -16.31 -33.01 6.44
CA ALA A 442 -15.08 -33.70 6.14
C ALA A 442 -13.88 -32.82 6.51
N ALA A 443 -12.83 -33.41 7.08
CA ALA A 443 -11.58 -32.69 7.27
C ALA A 443 -10.97 -32.30 5.92
N GLY A 444 -10.38 -31.11 5.87
CA GLY A 444 -9.68 -30.58 4.72
C GLY A 444 -8.33 -31.25 4.51
N ARG A 445 -7.45 -30.60 3.73
CA ARG A 445 -6.14 -31.15 3.40
C ARG A 445 -5.00 -30.16 3.56
N LEU A 446 -3.87 -30.68 4.01
CA LEU A 446 -2.54 -30.10 3.84
C LEU A 446 -1.88 -30.79 2.63
N LEU A 447 -1.48 -30.02 1.63
CA LEU A 447 -0.66 -30.46 0.51
C LEU A 447 0.80 -30.03 0.73
N LEU A 448 1.71 -31.00 0.63
CA LEU A 448 3.16 -30.77 0.64
C LEU A 448 3.74 -31.30 -0.69
N ASP A 449 4.35 -30.42 -1.49
CA ASP A 449 4.91 -30.77 -2.82
C ASP A 449 6.39 -30.36 -3.01
N PRO A 450 7.36 -31.05 -2.38
CA PRO A 450 8.78 -30.88 -2.71
C PRO A 450 9.18 -31.69 -3.96
N THR A 451 10.12 -31.18 -4.77
CA THR A 451 10.66 -31.95 -5.92
C THR A 451 11.30 -33.26 -5.48
N ASN A 452 12.13 -33.21 -4.41
CA ASN A 452 12.78 -34.35 -3.76
C ASN A 452 12.65 -34.22 -2.23
N GLY A 453 12.46 -35.34 -1.52
CA GLY A 453 12.47 -35.37 -0.07
C GLY A 453 12.76 -36.74 0.54
N GLU A 454 13.18 -36.73 1.80
CA GLU A 454 13.34 -37.89 2.67
C GLU A 454 12.41 -37.73 3.88
N ILE A 455 11.80 -38.84 4.32
CA ILE A 455 11.05 -38.90 5.58
C ILE A 455 11.86 -39.75 6.55
N ASN A 456 12.35 -39.16 7.64
CA ASN A 456 13.33 -39.78 8.53
C ASN A 456 13.12 -39.38 10.00
N ASP A 457 13.14 -40.37 10.92
CA ASP A 457 12.97 -40.17 12.37
C ASP A 457 14.25 -39.77 13.11
N ASP A 458 15.43 -40.02 12.52
CA ASP A 458 16.74 -39.83 13.15
C ASP A 458 17.42 -38.50 12.77
N ALA A 459 16.80 -37.71 11.88
CA ALA A 459 17.26 -36.40 11.46
C ALA A 459 16.35 -35.30 12.02
N ALA A 460 16.93 -34.17 12.45
CA ALA A 460 16.11 -33.01 12.80
C ALA A 460 15.50 -32.41 11.53
N ASP A 461 14.26 -31.91 11.63
CA ASP A 461 13.75 -30.98 10.62
C ASP A 461 14.74 -29.80 10.58
N ALA A 462 15.45 -29.68 9.47
CA ALA A 462 16.53 -28.73 9.33
C ALA A 462 16.59 -28.30 7.88
N ASN A 463 16.89 -27.03 7.64
CA ASN A 463 18.10 -26.61 6.96
C ASN A 463 18.03 -25.12 6.54
N VAL A 464 17.60 -24.22 7.44
CA VAL A 464 17.83 -22.76 7.29
C VAL A 464 18.09 -22.13 8.66
N SER A 465 19.03 -21.19 8.74
CA SER A 465 19.30 -20.43 9.97
C SER A 465 18.60 -19.07 9.97
N GLY A 466 17.97 -18.71 11.10
CA GLY A 466 17.26 -17.44 11.28
C GLY A 466 18.09 -16.16 11.10
N ALA A 467 19.42 -16.26 10.96
CA ALA A 467 20.28 -15.11 10.69
C ALA A 467 20.14 -14.57 9.24
N THR A 468 19.71 -15.41 8.29
CA THR A 468 19.35 -15.03 6.92
C THR A 468 18.16 -15.88 6.46
N PRO A 469 16.91 -15.38 6.52
CA PRO A 469 15.70 -16.20 6.33
C PRO A 469 15.53 -16.76 4.91
N PHE A 470 16.51 -16.60 4.02
CA PHE A 470 16.45 -17.00 2.61
C PHE A 470 17.61 -17.93 2.20
N SER A 471 18.44 -18.43 3.12
CA SER A 471 19.62 -19.24 2.74
C SER A 471 19.53 -20.67 3.28
N PRO A 472 19.45 -21.70 2.41
CA PRO A 472 19.45 -23.09 2.82
C PRO A 472 20.83 -23.51 3.33
N THR A 473 20.86 -24.34 4.37
CA THR A 473 22.08 -24.88 4.99
C THR A 473 22.43 -26.28 4.48
N ALA A 474 21.52 -26.95 3.74
CA ALA A 474 21.78 -28.19 3.00
C ALA A 474 20.84 -28.36 1.79
N ALA A 475 20.99 -29.45 1.04
CA ALA A 475 20.15 -29.78 -0.12
C ALA A 475 19.11 -30.87 0.21
N GLY A 476 17.94 -30.79 -0.43
CA GLY A 476 16.84 -31.74 -0.26
C GLY A 476 15.93 -31.43 0.94
N THR A 477 14.68 -31.87 0.87
CA THR A 477 13.70 -31.75 1.96
C THR A 477 13.86 -32.93 2.92
N VAL A 478 13.91 -32.68 4.23
CA VAL A 478 13.87 -33.73 5.26
C VAL A 478 12.70 -33.43 6.18
N LEU A 479 11.78 -34.38 6.33
CA LEU A 479 10.61 -34.27 7.21
C LEU A 479 10.60 -35.42 8.24
N THR A 480 10.40 -35.10 9.51
CA THR A 480 10.26 -36.11 10.56
C THR A 480 8.85 -36.72 10.61
N TRP A 481 8.74 -37.99 11.04
CA TRP A 481 7.43 -38.61 11.25
C TRP A 481 6.65 -37.94 12.37
N SER A 482 7.34 -37.39 13.37
CA SER A 482 6.72 -36.59 14.43
C SER A 482 5.95 -35.37 13.88
N THR A 483 6.55 -34.64 12.94
CA THR A 483 5.90 -33.48 12.30
C THR A 483 4.69 -33.91 11.46
N ILE A 484 4.79 -35.05 10.76
CA ILE A 484 3.69 -35.62 9.98
C ILE A 484 2.54 -36.07 10.90
N LEU A 485 2.83 -36.83 11.94
CA LEU A 485 1.84 -37.31 12.92
C LEU A 485 1.12 -36.17 13.62
N THR A 486 1.84 -35.09 13.96
CA THR A 486 1.24 -33.88 14.54
C THR A 486 0.18 -33.29 13.62
N ASN A 487 0.48 -33.15 12.33
CA ASN A 487 -0.45 -32.58 11.35
C ASN A 487 -1.57 -33.53 10.94
N LEU A 488 -1.35 -34.86 10.95
CA LEU A 488 -2.41 -35.85 10.76
C LEU A 488 -3.49 -35.81 11.85
N GLY A 489 -3.16 -35.35 13.06
CA GLY A 489 -4.14 -35.08 14.11
C GLY A 489 -5.03 -33.86 13.85
N LEU A 490 -4.69 -33.05 12.84
CA LEU A 490 -5.26 -31.73 12.58
C LEU A 490 -5.85 -31.58 11.17
N GLY A 491 -5.85 -32.65 10.37
CA GLY A 491 -6.37 -32.69 9.00
C GLY A 491 -5.85 -33.89 8.21
N ASN A 492 -6.18 -33.96 6.92
CA ASN A 492 -5.53 -34.90 6.01
C ASN A 492 -4.19 -34.32 5.54
N VAL A 493 -3.15 -35.14 5.46
CA VAL A 493 -1.85 -34.76 4.88
C VAL A 493 -1.65 -35.51 3.55
N GLU A 494 -1.43 -34.77 2.47
CA GLU A 494 -1.18 -35.28 1.12
C GLU A 494 0.23 -34.87 0.67
N PHE A 495 0.97 -35.84 0.14
CA PHE A 495 2.27 -35.60 -0.47
C PHE A 495 2.18 -35.81 -1.97
N THR A 496 2.63 -34.81 -2.73
CA THR A 496 2.93 -34.95 -4.15
C THR A 496 4.43 -34.73 -4.33
N THR A 497 5.08 -35.49 -5.22
CA THR A 497 6.51 -35.31 -5.51
C THR A 497 6.74 -35.62 -6.97
N ALA A 498 7.57 -34.83 -7.65
CA ALA A 498 7.90 -35.06 -9.06
C ALA A 498 8.81 -36.28 -9.28
N ALA A 499 9.66 -36.64 -8.30
CA ALA A 499 10.66 -37.71 -8.42
C ALA A 499 10.48 -38.92 -7.47
N GLY A 500 9.53 -38.87 -6.53
CA GLY A 500 9.34 -39.89 -5.48
C GLY A 500 10.18 -39.63 -4.22
N PHE A 501 9.82 -40.26 -3.09
CA PHE A 501 10.62 -40.24 -1.85
C PHE A 501 11.69 -41.34 -1.90
N ASP A 502 12.96 -40.95 -1.90
CA ASP A 502 14.07 -41.89 -1.71
C ASP A 502 14.17 -42.21 -0.21
N ASN A 503 13.77 -43.42 0.17
CA ASN A 503 13.76 -43.97 1.54
C ASN A 503 12.59 -43.53 2.44
N LEU A 504 11.47 -44.26 2.34
CA LEU A 504 10.57 -44.43 3.48
C LEU A 504 11.24 -45.38 4.48
N GLN A 505 12.03 -44.84 5.43
CA GLN A 505 12.48 -45.68 6.54
C GLN A 505 11.28 -45.97 7.43
N ALA A 506 10.96 -47.25 7.57
CA ALA A 506 9.78 -47.73 8.29
C ALA A 506 9.92 -47.49 9.80
N GLY A 507 9.53 -46.30 10.26
CA GLY A 507 9.16 -46.01 11.64
C GLY A 507 7.75 -46.54 11.93
N ASP A 508 7.67 -47.82 12.27
CA ASP A 508 6.50 -48.53 12.83
C ASP A 508 5.28 -48.79 11.91
N THR A 509 5.41 -49.84 11.09
CA THR A 509 4.35 -50.44 10.26
C THR A 509 3.29 -51.17 11.10
N HIS A 510 2.56 -50.45 11.96
CA HIS A 510 1.43 -51.03 12.68
C HIS A 510 0.15 -50.20 12.77
N HIS A 511 -0.16 -49.31 11.82
CA HIS A 511 -1.55 -48.85 11.63
C HIS A 511 -1.91 -48.54 10.17
N HIS A 512 -1.71 -49.51 9.26
CA HIS A 512 -2.50 -49.56 8.04
C HIS A 512 -3.75 -50.43 8.26
N ARG A 513 -4.90 -49.78 8.41
CA ARG A 513 -6.15 -50.34 7.88
C ARG A 513 -6.71 -49.35 6.85
N LYS A 514 -6.75 -49.80 5.60
CA LYS A 514 -7.75 -49.42 4.59
C LYS A 514 -8.74 -50.59 4.49
N PRO A 515 -9.97 -50.38 3.99
CA PRO A 515 -10.85 -49.23 4.15
C PRO A 515 -11.73 -49.33 5.41
#